data_AF-A0A7J4MBW3-F1
#
_entry.id   AF-A0A7J4MBW3-F1
#
_cell.length_a   1.000
_cell.length_b   1.000
_cell.length_c   1.000
_cell.angle_alpha   90.00
_cell.angle_beta   90.00
_cell.angle_gamma   90.00
#
_symmetry.space_group_name_H-M   'P 1'
#
loop_
_entity.id
_entity.type
_entity.pdbx_description
1 polymer ?
#
loop_
_entity_poly.entity_id
_entity_poly.type
_entity_poly.pdbx_seq_one_letter_code
_entity_poly.pdbx_strand_id
1 'polypeptide(L)'
;QPFLVDEAPRAIDMLRIGEGTLHAWSSLPDAAGAVIDLGDLPPMDPASLEGLLVLLSSMCDEQPSFTLLGDAGRVTHLHRWSAEHGMAAAFMDLSKRPDLPVPAMMPLSGRSANATLNAEVTQSGVKLDWIPSGRDLVLLGAGGLGLSIFTPEDDGPAALASLLHRLRAGMTHHLQDLGLQSVDALGRAHLRATALDIALMSGLRVAGFERPLPDWTR
;
A
#
# COMPACT_ATOMS: atom_id res chain seq x y z
N GLN A 1 0.41 17.25 1.47
CA GLN A 1 0.33 15.78 1.43
C GLN A 1 -0.61 15.34 2.52
N PRO A 2 -1.50 14.38 2.24
CA PRO A 2 -2.37 13.78 3.25
C PRO A 2 -1.53 12.97 4.25
N PHE A 3 -1.92 12.98 5.52
CA PHE A 3 -1.37 12.10 6.56
C PHE A 3 -2.41 11.04 6.94
N LEU A 4 -1.93 9.87 7.36
CA LEU A 4 -2.72 8.95 8.16
C LEU A 4 -2.54 9.34 9.62
N VAL A 5 -3.62 9.70 10.31
CA VAL A 5 -3.57 10.19 11.69
C VAL A 5 -4.50 9.38 12.60
N ASP A 6 -4.17 9.33 13.88
CA ASP A 6 -4.98 8.63 14.88
C ASP A 6 -6.00 9.56 15.55
N GLU A 7 -5.78 10.87 15.49
CA GLU A 7 -6.65 11.90 16.05
C GLU A 7 -6.48 13.25 15.32
N ALA A 8 -7.42 14.18 15.58
CA ALA A 8 -7.38 15.57 15.09
C ALA A 8 -6.99 15.73 13.60
N PRO A 9 -7.71 15.07 12.67
CA PRO A 9 -7.42 15.14 11.25
C PRO A 9 -7.64 16.56 10.70
N ARG A 10 -6.84 16.92 9.69
CA ARG A 10 -7.17 18.03 8.80
C ARG A 10 -8.08 17.52 7.70
N ALA A 11 -8.74 18.43 6.99
CA ALA A 11 -9.60 18.12 5.84
C ALA A 11 -8.93 17.39 4.67
N ILE A 12 -7.60 17.28 4.66
CA ILE A 12 -6.84 16.52 3.66
C ILE A 12 -6.29 15.21 4.21
N ASP A 13 -6.38 14.96 5.51
CA ASP A 13 -5.83 13.78 6.16
C ASP A 13 -6.85 12.64 6.18
N MET A 14 -6.36 11.42 6.33
CA MET A 14 -7.16 10.23 6.51
C MET A 14 -7.13 9.84 7.99
N LEU A 15 -8.30 9.64 8.60
CA LEU A 15 -8.39 9.19 9.99
C LEU A 15 -8.25 7.66 10.06
N ARG A 16 -7.35 7.15 10.91
CA ARG A 16 -7.24 5.71 11.17
C ARG A 16 -8.41 5.29 12.05
N ILE A 17 -9.15 4.28 11.61
CA ILE A 17 -10.24 3.66 12.36
C ILE A 17 -9.79 2.29 12.81
N GLY A 18 -9.52 2.17 14.10
CA GLY A 18 -9.18 0.93 14.80
C GLY A 18 -9.69 0.98 16.23
N GLU A 19 -9.56 -0.12 16.98
CA GLU A 19 -9.94 -0.15 18.39
C GLU A 19 -9.12 0.86 19.20
N GLY A 20 -7.83 1.03 18.87
CA GLY A 20 -6.95 2.00 19.52
C GLY A 20 -7.34 3.47 19.29
N THR A 21 -8.13 3.77 18.25
CA THR A 21 -8.51 5.15 17.88
C THR A 21 -9.99 5.46 18.14
N LEU A 22 -10.72 4.60 18.84
CA LEU A 22 -12.17 4.75 19.08
C LEU A 22 -12.57 6.14 19.59
N HIS A 23 -11.74 6.74 20.43
CA HIS A 23 -11.94 8.07 21.01
C HIS A 23 -11.95 9.21 19.97
N ALA A 24 -11.34 9.00 18.80
CA ALA A 24 -11.20 9.99 17.74
C ALA A 24 -12.17 9.78 16.57
N TRP A 25 -12.98 8.72 16.57
CA TRP A 25 -13.88 8.41 15.44
C TRP A 25 -14.88 9.53 15.14
N SER A 26 -15.29 10.29 16.16
CA SER A 26 -16.17 11.45 16.01
C SER A 26 -15.55 12.61 15.22
N SER A 27 -14.23 12.60 15.00
CA SER A 27 -13.52 13.58 14.17
C SER A 27 -13.45 13.18 12.69
N LEU A 28 -14.05 12.06 12.29
CA LEU A 28 -14.15 11.66 10.89
C LEU A 28 -14.75 12.74 9.97
N PRO A 29 -15.76 13.54 10.37
CA PRO A 29 -16.31 14.59 9.52
C PRO A 29 -15.31 15.70 9.16
N ASP A 30 -14.22 15.84 9.94
CA ASP A 30 -13.15 16.81 9.69
C ASP A 30 -12.05 16.26 8.76
N ALA A 31 -12.10 14.96 8.41
CA ALA A 31 -11.11 14.26 7.59
C ALA A 31 -11.53 14.16 6.11
N ALA A 32 -10.56 13.88 5.23
CA ALA A 32 -10.84 13.53 3.83
C ALA A 32 -11.49 12.14 3.67
N GLY A 33 -11.36 11.31 4.69
CA GLY A 33 -11.78 9.91 4.67
C GLY A 33 -11.18 9.11 5.82
N ALA A 34 -11.30 7.79 5.73
CA ALA A 34 -10.84 6.88 6.77
C ALA A 34 -10.03 5.69 6.22
N VAL A 35 -9.05 5.27 7.01
CA VAL A 35 -8.34 4.00 6.84
C VAL A 35 -8.84 3.04 7.90
N ILE A 36 -9.61 2.04 7.51
CA ILE A 36 -10.13 1.01 8.41
C ILE A 36 -9.01 -0.02 8.63
N ASP A 37 -8.47 -0.06 9.84
CA ASP A 37 -7.38 -0.96 10.23
C ASP A 37 -7.94 -2.29 10.73
N LEU A 38 -8.03 -3.27 9.83
CA LEU A 38 -8.51 -4.61 10.15
C LEU A 38 -7.59 -5.37 11.13
N GLY A 39 -6.35 -4.90 11.31
CA GLY A 39 -5.40 -5.47 12.26
C GLY A 39 -5.53 -4.89 13.68
N ASP A 40 -6.20 -3.74 13.81
CA ASP A 40 -6.48 -3.07 15.08
C ASP A 40 -7.96 -3.14 15.47
N LEU A 41 -8.84 -3.66 14.61
CA LEU A 41 -10.23 -3.93 14.92
C LEU A 41 -10.42 -5.37 15.43
N PRO A 42 -11.48 -5.64 16.23
CA PRO A 42 -11.85 -7.01 16.56
C PRO A 42 -12.17 -7.81 15.28
N PRO A 43 -12.10 -9.16 15.33
CA PRO A 43 -12.44 -9.99 14.17
C PRO A 43 -13.84 -9.65 13.64
N MET A 44 -13.89 -9.26 12.38
CA MET A 44 -15.12 -8.86 11.69
C MET A 44 -15.49 -9.86 10.59
N ASP A 45 -16.78 -9.94 10.30
CA ASP A 45 -17.31 -10.52 9.07
C ASP A 45 -17.71 -9.38 8.10
N PRO A 46 -18.05 -9.69 6.82
CA PRO A 46 -18.41 -8.65 5.85
C PRO A 46 -19.62 -7.81 6.28
N ALA A 47 -20.60 -8.41 6.95
CA ALA A 47 -21.79 -7.69 7.42
C ALA A 47 -21.46 -6.68 8.53
N SER A 48 -20.56 -7.05 9.44
CA SER A 48 -20.08 -6.17 10.51
C SER A 48 -19.26 -5.01 9.95
N LEU A 49 -18.43 -5.27 8.92
CA LEU A 49 -17.71 -4.21 8.22
C LEU A 49 -18.68 -3.23 7.54
N GLU A 50 -19.67 -3.73 6.80
CA GLU A 50 -20.68 -2.88 6.19
C GLU A 50 -21.42 -2.03 7.24
N GLY A 51 -21.84 -2.64 8.36
CA GLY A 51 -22.48 -1.93 9.46
C GLY A 51 -21.60 -0.82 10.04
N LEU A 52 -20.30 -1.08 10.19
CA LEU A 52 -19.34 -0.06 10.62
C LEU A 52 -19.23 1.08 9.60
N LEU A 53 -19.09 0.77 8.31
CA LEU A 53 -18.99 1.79 7.25
C LEU A 53 -20.25 2.67 7.20
N VAL A 54 -21.43 2.07 7.37
CA VAL A 54 -22.70 2.81 7.46
C VAL A 54 -22.74 3.71 8.69
N LEU A 55 -22.32 3.21 9.85
CA LEU A 55 -22.25 4.02 11.07
C LEU A 55 -21.29 5.21 10.90
N LEU A 56 -20.10 4.96 10.35
CA LEU A 56 -19.11 6.01 10.09
C LEU A 56 -19.61 7.05 9.10
N SER A 57 -20.24 6.60 8.01
CA SER A 57 -20.85 7.49 7.01
C SER A 57 -21.96 8.34 7.62
N SER A 58 -22.75 7.79 8.56
CA SER A 58 -23.85 8.52 9.19
C SER A 58 -23.41 9.72 10.05
N MET A 59 -22.13 9.77 10.43
CA MET A 59 -21.54 10.92 11.13
C MET A 59 -21.18 12.07 10.19
N CYS A 60 -21.09 11.82 8.89
CA CYS A 60 -20.57 12.77 7.90
C CYS A 60 -21.72 13.33 7.05
N ASP A 61 -21.61 14.60 6.64
CA ASP A 61 -22.57 15.21 5.71
C ASP A 61 -22.43 14.65 4.28
N GLU A 62 -21.19 14.32 3.88
CA GLU A 62 -20.86 13.70 2.60
C GLU A 62 -20.29 12.29 2.82
N GLN A 63 -20.44 11.42 1.83
CA GLN A 63 -19.91 10.05 1.87
C GLN A 63 -18.37 10.10 1.96
N PRO A 64 -17.75 9.67 3.08
CA PRO A 64 -16.30 9.70 3.21
C PRO A 64 -15.65 8.64 2.32
N SER A 65 -14.43 8.91 1.86
CA SER A 65 -13.61 7.92 1.15
C SER A 65 -13.05 6.91 2.14
N PHE A 66 -13.37 5.63 1.95
CA PHE A 66 -12.85 4.56 2.80
C PHE A 66 -11.74 3.78 2.11
N THR A 67 -10.76 3.35 2.91
CA THR A 67 -9.67 2.47 2.51
C THR A 67 -9.49 1.38 3.55
N LEU A 68 -8.99 0.22 3.16
CA LEU A 68 -8.67 -0.86 4.10
C LEU A 68 -7.17 -0.95 4.33
N LEU A 69 -6.77 -1.14 5.59
CA LEU A 69 -5.44 -1.56 5.98
C LEU A 69 -5.53 -2.97 6.59
N GLY A 70 -4.71 -3.89 6.10
CA GLY A 70 -4.74 -5.26 6.58
C GLY A 70 -3.39 -5.97 6.48
N ASP A 71 -3.32 -7.12 7.15
CA ASP A 71 -2.13 -7.97 7.16
C ASP A 71 -1.73 -8.40 5.73
N ALA A 72 -0.48 -8.15 5.36
CA ALA A 72 0.11 -8.59 4.10
C ALA A 72 -0.05 -10.10 3.86
N GLY A 73 0.00 -10.92 4.91
CA GLY A 73 -0.21 -12.37 4.85
C GLY A 73 -1.62 -12.78 4.41
N ARG A 74 -2.59 -11.86 4.44
CA ARG A 74 -3.99 -12.07 4.04
C ARG A 74 -4.39 -11.18 2.87
N VAL A 75 -3.45 -10.82 1.98
CA VAL A 75 -3.69 -9.89 0.87
C VAL A 75 -4.88 -10.25 -0.02
N THR A 76 -5.13 -11.55 -0.29
CA THR A 76 -6.31 -11.97 -1.07
C THR A 76 -7.63 -11.65 -0.37
N HIS A 77 -7.66 -11.78 0.95
CA HIS A 77 -8.83 -11.38 1.73
C HIS A 77 -9.00 -9.87 1.72
N LEU A 78 -7.91 -9.12 1.94
CA LEU A 78 -7.90 -7.66 1.91
C LEU A 78 -8.43 -7.10 0.58
N HIS A 79 -7.90 -7.56 -0.55
CA HIS A 79 -8.34 -7.10 -1.87
C HIS A 79 -9.78 -7.47 -2.18
N ARG A 80 -10.21 -8.68 -1.81
CA ARG A 80 -11.61 -9.11 -1.99
C ARG A 80 -12.57 -8.21 -1.22
N TRP A 81 -12.29 -7.93 0.05
CA TRP A 81 -13.12 -7.03 0.85
C TRP A 81 -13.08 -5.59 0.32
N SER A 82 -11.92 -5.14 -0.13
CA SER A 82 -11.80 -3.80 -0.71
C SER A 82 -12.68 -3.65 -1.94
N ALA A 83 -12.72 -4.66 -2.81
CA ALA A 83 -13.60 -4.69 -3.98
C ALA A 83 -15.08 -4.85 -3.60
N GLU A 84 -15.41 -5.74 -2.66
CA GLU A 84 -16.79 -6.00 -2.20
C GLU A 84 -17.46 -4.73 -1.62
N HIS A 85 -16.70 -3.89 -0.92
CA HIS A 85 -17.22 -2.67 -0.27
C HIS A 85 -16.85 -1.37 -1.02
N GLY A 86 -16.28 -1.44 -2.23
CA GLY A 86 -15.98 -0.25 -3.03
C GLY A 86 -14.94 0.70 -2.42
N MET A 87 -13.94 0.16 -1.74
CA MET A 87 -12.88 0.94 -1.07
C MET A 87 -11.99 1.65 -2.10
N ALA A 88 -11.56 2.86 -1.80
CA ALA A 88 -10.69 3.66 -2.68
C ALA A 88 -9.25 3.09 -2.75
N ALA A 89 -8.81 2.43 -1.68
CA ALA A 89 -7.51 1.78 -1.64
C ALA A 89 -7.47 0.58 -0.68
N ALA A 90 -6.53 -0.32 -0.94
CA ALA A 90 -6.23 -1.49 -0.14
C ALA A 90 -4.75 -1.51 0.21
N PHE A 91 -4.42 -1.25 1.48
CA PHE A 91 -3.05 -1.21 2.00
C PHE A 91 -2.70 -2.51 2.71
N MET A 92 -1.65 -3.18 2.23
CA MET A 92 -1.05 -4.30 2.95
C MET A 92 0.02 -3.80 3.93
N ASP A 93 -0.10 -4.17 5.20
CA ASP A 93 0.88 -3.84 6.23
C ASP A 93 1.98 -4.91 6.27
N LEU A 94 3.18 -4.55 5.81
CA LEU A 94 4.34 -5.45 5.83
C LEU A 94 4.86 -5.71 7.24
N SER A 95 4.68 -4.76 8.16
CA SER A 95 5.17 -4.88 9.54
C SER A 95 4.52 -6.03 10.31
N LYS A 96 3.33 -6.49 9.86
CA LYS A 96 2.62 -7.64 10.44
C LYS A 96 3.22 -8.99 10.01
N ARG A 97 4.08 -9.02 9.00
CA ARG A 97 4.76 -10.23 8.47
C ARG A 97 6.26 -10.02 8.30
N PRO A 98 7.01 -9.77 9.39
CA PRO A 98 8.47 -9.60 9.32
C PRO A 98 9.18 -10.89 8.85
N ASP A 99 8.51 -12.03 8.92
CA ASP A 99 8.97 -13.33 8.43
C ASP A 99 8.95 -13.44 6.89
N LEU A 100 8.16 -12.61 6.21
CA LEU A 100 8.03 -12.63 4.75
C LEU A 100 8.75 -11.44 4.11
N PRO A 101 9.81 -11.67 3.32
CA PRO A 101 10.50 -10.59 2.65
C PRO A 101 9.62 -9.99 1.54
N VAL A 102 9.72 -8.68 1.33
CA VAL A 102 8.95 -7.92 0.33
C VAL A 102 8.91 -8.60 -1.05
N PRO A 103 10.02 -9.11 -1.62
CA PRO A 103 9.98 -9.76 -2.93
C PRO A 103 9.10 -11.01 -3.00
N ALA A 104 8.86 -11.71 -1.89
CA ALA A 104 7.93 -12.84 -1.82
C ALA A 104 6.46 -12.38 -1.82
N MET A 105 6.20 -11.17 -1.31
CA MET A 105 4.86 -10.61 -1.17
C MET A 105 4.35 -9.92 -2.44
N MET A 106 5.24 -9.28 -3.20
CA MET A 106 4.86 -8.57 -4.43
C MET A 106 4.08 -9.43 -5.44
N PRO A 107 4.48 -10.69 -5.75
CA PRO A 107 3.74 -11.52 -6.69
C PRO A 107 2.37 -11.95 -6.15
N LEU A 108 2.26 -12.18 -4.84
CA LEU A 108 1.00 -12.53 -4.19
C LEU A 108 0.02 -11.35 -4.28
N SER A 109 0.49 -10.16 -3.93
CA SER A 109 -0.30 -8.93 -4.03
C SER A 109 -0.70 -8.64 -5.47
N GLY A 110 0.24 -8.62 -6.41
CA GLY A 110 -0.05 -8.34 -7.82
C GLY A 110 -1.01 -9.34 -8.47
N ARG A 111 -0.88 -10.65 -8.18
CA ARG A 111 -1.85 -11.65 -8.65
C ARG A 111 -3.24 -11.41 -8.08
N SER A 112 -3.32 -11.11 -6.79
CA SER A 112 -4.60 -10.85 -6.14
C SER A 112 -5.24 -9.56 -6.63
N ALA A 113 -4.46 -8.49 -6.82
CA ALA A 113 -4.95 -7.21 -7.32
C ALA A 113 -5.56 -7.40 -8.72
N ASN A 114 -4.81 -8.02 -9.65
CA ASN A 114 -5.27 -8.27 -11.01
C ASN A 114 -6.53 -9.17 -11.09
N ALA A 115 -6.70 -10.09 -10.14
CA ALA A 115 -7.82 -11.02 -10.13
C ALA A 115 -9.09 -10.43 -9.50
N THR A 116 -8.99 -9.35 -8.73
CA THR A 116 -10.07 -8.94 -7.81
C THR A 116 -10.36 -7.44 -7.82
N LEU A 117 -9.34 -6.59 -7.92
CA LEU A 117 -9.50 -5.14 -7.86
C LEU A 117 -9.85 -4.57 -9.24
N ASN A 118 -10.71 -3.55 -9.25
CA ASN A 118 -10.83 -2.63 -10.37
C ASN A 118 -9.88 -1.45 -10.12
N ALA A 119 -8.84 -1.30 -10.95
CA ALA A 119 -7.82 -0.26 -10.79
C ALA A 119 -8.36 1.18 -10.91
N GLU A 120 -9.54 1.38 -11.51
CA GLU A 120 -10.21 2.69 -11.58
C GLU A 120 -10.93 3.05 -10.27
N VAL A 121 -11.20 2.06 -9.41
CA VAL A 121 -11.95 2.22 -8.16
C VAL A 121 -11.03 2.06 -6.95
N THR A 122 -10.27 0.96 -6.92
CA THR A 122 -9.45 0.56 -5.77
C THR A 122 -7.98 0.48 -6.16
N GLN A 123 -7.16 1.35 -5.58
CA GLN A 123 -5.71 1.27 -5.72
C GLN A 123 -5.09 0.29 -4.71
N SER A 124 -4.11 -0.49 -5.13
CA SER A 124 -3.31 -1.31 -4.21
C SER A 124 -2.16 -0.48 -3.65
N GLY A 125 -1.89 -0.61 -2.36
CA GLY A 125 -0.83 0.11 -1.68
C GLY A 125 -0.19 -0.70 -0.56
N VAL A 126 0.82 -0.13 0.06
CA VAL A 126 1.58 -0.78 1.14
C VAL A 126 1.84 0.17 2.30
N LYS A 127 1.81 -0.36 3.52
CA LYS A 127 2.32 0.33 4.70
C LYS A 127 3.71 -0.23 5.04
N LEU A 128 4.67 0.67 5.16
CA LEU A 128 6.08 0.41 5.43
C LEU A 128 6.42 0.82 6.87
N ASP A 129 7.28 0.05 7.51
CA ASP A 129 7.88 0.33 8.83
C ASP A 129 9.23 1.05 8.73
N TRP A 130 9.64 1.45 7.52
CA TRP A 130 10.82 2.28 7.26
C TRP A 130 10.48 3.43 6.31
N ILE A 131 11.34 4.44 6.28
CA ILE A 131 11.28 5.52 5.29
C ILE A 131 11.85 4.98 3.96
N PRO A 132 11.03 4.86 2.90
CA PRO A 132 11.51 4.33 1.63
C PRO A 132 12.52 5.28 0.98
N SER A 133 13.41 4.73 0.16
CA SER A 133 14.14 5.52 -0.84
C SER A 133 13.30 5.70 -2.11
N GLY A 134 13.72 6.62 -2.99
CA GLY A 134 13.09 6.74 -4.32
C GLY A 134 13.18 5.44 -5.14
N ARG A 135 14.22 4.62 -4.91
CA ARG A 135 14.36 3.29 -5.52
C ARG A 135 13.28 2.34 -5.02
N ASP A 136 13.04 2.32 -3.71
CA ASP A 136 12.04 1.43 -3.10
C ASP A 136 10.65 1.73 -3.66
N LEU A 137 10.29 3.01 -3.79
CA LEU A 137 9.03 3.43 -4.40
C LEU A 137 8.90 2.98 -5.86
N VAL A 138 9.97 3.05 -6.65
CA VAL A 138 9.97 2.53 -8.03
C VAL A 138 9.81 1.00 -8.07
N LEU A 139 10.45 0.27 -7.15
CA LEU A 139 10.32 -1.19 -7.06
C LEU A 139 8.91 -1.60 -6.66
N LEU A 140 8.32 -0.92 -5.67
CA LEU A 140 6.94 -1.14 -5.22
C LEU A 140 5.94 -0.85 -6.35
N GLY A 141 6.09 0.32 -7.01
CA GLY A 141 5.26 0.71 -8.16
C GLY A 141 5.35 -0.28 -9.32
N ALA A 142 6.56 -0.73 -9.68
CA ALA A 142 6.74 -1.72 -10.73
C ALA A 142 6.14 -3.10 -10.40
N GLY A 143 5.96 -3.42 -9.11
CA GLY A 143 5.25 -4.62 -8.69
C GLY A 143 3.73 -4.43 -8.49
N GLY A 144 3.19 -3.26 -8.85
CA GLY A 144 1.75 -2.98 -8.85
C GLY A 144 1.22 -2.31 -7.58
N LEU A 145 2.09 -1.82 -6.69
CA LEU A 145 1.71 -1.08 -5.49
C LEU A 145 1.85 0.42 -5.75
N GLY A 146 0.73 1.08 -6.04
CA GLY A 146 0.70 2.49 -6.46
C GLY A 146 0.80 3.50 -5.31
N LEU A 147 0.45 3.08 -4.09
CA LEU A 147 0.45 3.94 -2.91
C LEU A 147 1.36 3.37 -1.81
N SER A 148 1.96 4.27 -1.03
CA SER A 148 2.81 3.89 0.11
C SER A 148 2.52 4.77 1.32
N ILE A 149 2.33 4.14 2.47
CA ILE A 149 2.22 4.77 3.79
C ILE A 149 3.51 4.48 4.56
N PHE A 150 4.10 5.50 5.16
CA PHE A 150 5.25 5.35 6.05
C PHE A 150 5.29 6.52 7.03
N THR A 151 5.99 6.35 8.15
CA THR A 151 6.14 7.40 9.18
C THR A 151 7.43 8.17 8.93
N PRO A 152 7.39 9.50 8.74
CA PRO A 152 8.60 10.31 8.65
C PRO A 152 9.29 10.43 10.03
N GLU A 153 10.60 10.67 10.03
CA GLU A 153 11.38 10.94 11.26
C GLU A 153 11.00 12.28 11.91
N ASP A 154 10.66 13.27 11.08
CA ASP A 154 10.26 14.62 11.46
C ASP A 154 9.12 15.06 10.52
N ASP A 155 7.97 15.38 11.10
CA ASP A 155 6.75 15.80 10.41
C ASP A 155 6.62 17.33 10.26
N GLY A 156 7.64 18.08 10.72
CA GLY A 156 7.76 19.50 10.52
C GLY A 156 7.71 19.90 9.04
N PRO A 157 7.05 21.00 8.67
CA PRO A 157 6.82 21.36 7.26
C PRO A 157 8.09 21.38 6.39
N ALA A 158 9.21 21.89 6.92
CA ALA A 158 10.48 21.97 6.21
C ALA A 158 11.14 20.59 6.03
N ALA A 159 11.09 19.75 7.06
CA ALA A 159 11.62 18.40 7.03
C ALA A 159 10.83 17.52 6.05
N LEU A 160 9.50 17.58 6.11
CA LEU A 160 8.61 16.89 5.20
C LEU A 160 8.83 17.33 3.74
N ALA A 161 8.92 18.65 3.48
CA ALA A 161 9.18 19.16 2.13
C ALA A 161 10.51 18.62 1.58
N SER A 162 11.55 18.58 2.43
CA SER A 162 12.86 18.04 2.07
C SER A 162 12.81 16.54 1.80
N LEU A 163 12.09 15.77 2.62
CA LEU A 163 11.89 14.34 2.44
C LEU A 163 11.19 14.04 1.11
N LEU A 164 10.06 14.69 0.85
CA LEU A 164 9.31 14.53 -0.39
C LEU A 164 10.14 14.91 -1.62
N HIS A 165 10.95 15.98 -1.52
CA HIS A 165 11.86 16.36 -2.58
C HIS A 165 12.91 15.26 -2.86
N ARG A 166 13.52 14.68 -1.82
CA ARG A 166 14.47 13.57 -1.97
C ARG A 166 13.83 12.33 -2.58
N LEU A 167 12.64 11.94 -2.12
CA LEU A 167 11.90 10.80 -2.66
C LEU A 167 11.61 11.00 -4.15
N ARG A 168 11.07 12.17 -4.51
CA ARG A 168 10.79 12.51 -5.91
C ARG A 168 12.04 12.50 -6.77
N ALA A 169 13.13 13.13 -6.32
CA ALA A 169 14.39 13.16 -7.06
C ALA A 169 14.95 11.74 -7.29
N GLY A 170 14.92 10.89 -6.26
CA GLY A 170 15.35 9.49 -6.38
C GLY A 170 14.47 8.67 -7.32
N MET A 171 13.14 8.85 -7.26
CA MET A 171 12.22 8.20 -8.21
C MET A 171 12.50 8.64 -9.64
N THR A 172 12.62 9.96 -9.89
CA THR A 172 12.91 10.52 -11.22
C THR A 172 14.23 9.97 -11.77
N HIS A 173 15.27 9.91 -10.94
CA HIS A 173 16.56 9.36 -11.34
C HIS A 173 16.42 7.89 -11.80
N HIS A 174 15.77 7.04 -11.00
CA HIS A 174 15.60 5.63 -11.36
C HIS A 174 14.65 5.39 -12.53
N LEU A 175 13.62 6.22 -12.71
CA LEU A 175 12.78 6.17 -13.89
C LEU A 175 13.58 6.51 -15.16
N GLN A 176 14.42 7.55 -15.10
CA GLN A 176 15.27 7.95 -16.22
C GLN A 176 16.29 6.85 -16.58
N ASP A 177 16.90 6.19 -15.59
CA ASP A 177 17.79 5.05 -15.82
C ASP A 177 17.08 3.88 -16.52
N LEU A 178 15.78 3.71 -16.28
CA LEU A 178 14.93 2.73 -16.96
C LEU A 178 14.41 3.21 -18.32
N GLY A 179 14.72 4.45 -18.73
CA GLY A 179 14.20 5.05 -19.95
C GLY A 179 12.73 5.47 -19.87
N LEU A 180 12.17 5.59 -18.65
CA LEU A 180 10.78 5.92 -18.39
C LEU A 180 10.62 7.39 -18.00
N GLN A 181 9.47 7.98 -18.38
CA GLN A 181 9.13 9.37 -18.07
C GLN A 181 8.00 9.49 -17.02
N SER A 182 7.27 8.40 -16.75
CA SER A 182 6.20 8.35 -15.75
C SER A 182 6.21 7.03 -14.99
N VAL A 183 5.70 7.07 -13.76
CA VAL A 183 5.39 5.88 -12.96
C VAL A 183 4.30 5.02 -13.60
N ASP A 184 3.42 5.59 -14.43
CA ASP A 184 2.35 4.84 -15.10
C ASP A 184 2.89 3.81 -16.11
N ALA A 185 4.10 4.03 -16.62
CA ALA A 185 4.79 3.10 -17.49
C ALA A 185 5.54 2.00 -16.72
N LEU A 186 5.62 2.09 -15.39
CA LEU A 186 6.22 1.04 -14.58
C LEU A 186 5.39 -0.24 -14.63
N GLY A 187 6.08 -1.34 -14.42
CA GLY A 187 5.44 -2.65 -14.42
C GLY A 187 6.46 -3.74 -14.21
N ARG A 188 5.96 -4.97 -14.02
CA ARG A 188 6.76 -6.11 -13.62
C ARG A 188 7.90 -6.44 -14.59
N ALA A 189 7.77 -6.07 -15.86
CA ALA A 189 8.81 -6.22 -16.87
C ALA A 189 10.11 -5.47 -16.54
N HIS A 190 10.04 -4.41 -15.73
CA HIS A 190 11.19 -3.62 -15.28
C HIS A 190 11.92 -4.22 -14.07
N LEU A 191 11.32 -5.23 -13.43
CA LEU A 191 11.91 -5.88 -12.26
C LEU A 191 12.84 -7.02 -12.65
N ARG A 192 13.99 -7.10 -11.98
CA ARG A 192 14.94 -8.21 -12.04
C ARG A 192 15.43 -8.53 -10.64
N ALA A 193 15.60 -9.82 -10.36
CA ALA A 193 16.22 -10.26 -9.12
C ALA A 193 17.73 -10.06 -9.19
N THR A 194 18.33 -9.57 -8.11
CA THR A 194 19.78 -9.39 -7.98
C THR A 194 20.47 -10.68 -7.53
N ALA A 195 19.73 -11.62 -6.96
CA ALA A 195 20.22 -12.88 -6.43
C ALA A 195 19.21 -14.02 -6.68
N LEU A 196 19.69 -15.26 -6.61
CA LEU A 196 18.90 -16.46 -6.92
C LEU A 196 17.77 -16.71 -5.92
N ASP A 197 18.02 -16.53 -4.63
CA ASP A 197 17.03 -16.63 -3.56
C ASP A 197 15.85 -15.66 -3.79
N ILE A 198 16.15 -14.42 -4.15
CA ILE A 198 15.14 -13.41 -4.50
C ILE A 198 14.37 -13.82 -5.75
N ALA A 199 15.03 -14.39 -6.76
CA ALA A 199 14.37 -14.88 -7.96
C ALA A 199 13.39 -16.01 -7.66
N LEU A 200 13.80 -16.97 -6.82
CA LEU A 200 12.96 -18.09 -6.40
C LEU A 200 11.71 -17.62 -5.63
N MET A 201 11.86 -16.65 -4.72
CA MET A 201 10.74 -16.11 -3.94
C MET A 201 9.78 -15.26 -4.78
N SER A 202 10.32 -14.40 -5.64
CA SER A 202 9.54 -13.41 -6.39
C SER A 202 9.04 -13.89 -7.75
N GLY A 203 9.58 -15.00 -8.26
CA GLY A 203 9.39 -15.45 -9.64
C GLY A 203 9.95 -14.47 -10.68
N LEU A 204 10.89 -13.61 -10.31
CA LEU A 204 11.60 -12.72 -11.23
C LEU A 204 12.79 -13.44 -11.86
N ARG A 205 13.23 -12.94 -13.02
CA ARG A 205 14.49 -13.41 -13.64
C ARG A 205 15.68 -12.76 -12.94
N VAL A 206 16.76 -13.52 -12.74
CA VAL A 206 18.03 -13.01 -12.23
C VAL A 206 18.69 -12.11 -13.29
N ALA A 207 19.16 -10.93 -12.87
CA ALA A 207 19.89 -10.02 -13.75
C ALA A 207 21.19 -10.68 -14.28
N GLY A 208 21.49 -10.48 -15.57
CA GLY A 208 22.67 -11.09 -16.21
C GLY A 208 22.53 -12.56 -16.60
N PHE A 209 21.42 -13.23 -16.23
CA PHE A 209 21.09 -14.57 -16.71
C PHE A 209 20.03 -14.48 -17.81
N GLU A 210 20.47 -14.51 -19.07
CA GLU A 210 19.57 -14.57 -20.23
C GLU A 210 19.05 -15.99 -20.52
N ARG A 211 19.66 -17.01 -19.90
CA ARG A 211 19.22 -18.41 -19.99
C ARG A 211 18.33 -18.78 -18.81
N PRO A 212 17.39 -19.72 -18.97
CA PRO A 212 16.55 -20.13 -17.86
C PRO A 212 17.40 -20.84 -16.79
N LEU A 213 17.03 -20.63 -15.53
CA LEU A 213 17.81 -21.01 -14.35
C LEU A 213 18.11 -22.52 -14.31
N PRO A 214 19.33 -22.97 -13.97
CA PRO A 214 19.79 -24.37 -14.12
C PRO A 214 18.88 -25.46 -13.51
N ASP A 215 18.03 -25.13 -12.54
CA ASP A 215 17.24 -26.10 -11.78
C ASP A 215 16.08 -26.74 -12.55
N TRP A 216 15.72 -26.22 -13.73
CA TRP A 216 14.71 -26.80 -14.63
C TRP A 216 15.22 -27.91 -15.56
N THR A 217 16.51 -28.26 -15.53
CA THR A 217 17.10 -29.33 -16.37
C THR A 217 17.44 -30.61 -15.61
N ARG A 218 16.57 -31.04 -14.69
CA ARG A 218 16.58 -32.43 -14.20
C ARG A 218 15.44 -33.23 -14.80
#